data_AF-A0A1I3LK68-F1
#
_entry.id   AF-A0A1I3LK68-F1
#
_cell.length_a   1.000
_cell.length_b   1.000
_cell.length_c   1.000
_cell.angle_alpha   90.00
_cell.angle_beta   90.00
_cell.angle_gamma   90.00
#
_symmetry.space_group_name_H-M   'P 1'
#
loop_
_entity.id
_entity.type
_entity.pdbx_description
1 polymer ?
#
loop_
_entity_poly.entity_id
_entity_poly.type
_entity_poly.pdbx_seq_one_letter_code
_entity_poly.pdbx_strand_id
1 'polypeptide(L)'
;MKSILSVFFIFFHFVFSAQTIGISEVIAVESKVSLYESNVDKINKLRNEIPELEKQWKENIAKLSAEIAALNLERDNLIADMKVGARCSQCGGWKSDFEKKGENFEKHLGDVKGYAIPATTGEIETTRKSYSEKIAIKKVHLQNLEKGDKSILKQYEQIDKLIKDNEKLCDEITKHSKSYEQKLLNDAKSKHDFWLEDVLSSGSKAFVESSKKRLLKAKKNWLEQEFVEKNIVELKKIKNENQRNQDDKKQQIAENEIKISSLKAEQIQQTESFQTELDELYKRLKELEDKLFKETNETLKNQLNETKEELSKEVLRLKEKMVEYVSKSDQNIALKSDQNSNLYTEITQLVGSLNREQIQKTKELNEELALKLGDLKKLESESEINGKKYLEEYTEKLKEYKQKNDAFTKEITLESNRMLLASRKTNCSVWNETSGKVTLNWNKKLPCVNKFAFPDTIMTEEVMGSSSCSSDLFFQNGTSVYRSFYNGLSDKEKQAL
;
A
#
# COMPACT_ATOMS: atom_id res chain seq x y z
N MET A 1 -43.26 -40.09 -30.95
CA MET A 1 -43.30 -38.88 -30.09
C MET A 1 -41.95 -38.70 -29.43
N LYS A 2 -41.50 -37.44 -29.35
CA LYS A 2 -40.29 -36.91 -28.67
C LYS A 2 -38.97 -37.01 -29.44
N SER A 3 -38.82 -36.02 -30.31
CA SER A 3 -37.58 -35.46 -30.83
C SER A 3 -36.75 -34.86 -29.69
N ILE A 4 -35.45 -35.16 -29.64
CA ILE A 4 -34.46 -34.50 -28.79
C ILE A 4 -33.78 -33.44 -29.67
N LEU A 5 -34.15 -32.18 -29.44
CA LEU A 5 -33.56 -31.01 -30.06
C LEU A 5 -32.27 -30.68 -29.30
N SER A 6 -31.12 -30.88 -29.93
CA SER A 6 -29.83 -30.39 -29.44
C SER A 6 -29.80 -28.86 -29.55
N VAL A 7 -29.83 -28.19 -28.40
CA VAL A 7 -29.61 -26.75 -28.28
C VAL A 7 -28.11 -26.47 -28.44
N PHE A 8 -27.75 -25.85 -29.56
CA PHE A 8 -26.45 -25.22 -29.77
C PHE A 8 -26.29 -24.07 -28.76
N PHE A 9 -25.44 -24.28 -27.75
CA PHE A 9 -24.99 -23.22 -26.83
C PHE A 9 -23.95 -22.36 -27.57
N ILE A 10 -24.41 -21.31 -28.23
CA ILE A 10 -23.52 -20.27 -28.76
C ILE A 10 -23.07 -19.44 -27.56
N PHE A 11 -21.85 -19.71 -27.09
CA PHE A 11 -21.08 -18.78 -26.25
C PHE A 11 -20.84 -17.50 -27.05
N PHE A 12 -21.76 -16.55 -26.97
CA PHE A 12 -21.46 -15.16 -27.29
C PHE A 12 -20.47 -14.65 -26.24
N HIS A 13 -19.17 -14.73 -26.55
CA HIS A 13 -18.20 -13.85 -25.94
C HIS A 13 -18.55 -12.42 -26.35
N PHE A 14 -19.43 -11.78 -25.58
CA PHE A 14 -19.43 -10.34 -25.48
C PHE A 14 -18.08 -9.96 -24.87
N VAL A 15 -17.10 -9.69 -25.75
CA VAL A 15 -16.02 -8.78 -25.43
C VAL A 15 -16.70 -7.43 -25.24
N PHE A 16 -17.19 -7.18 -24.03
CA PHE A 16 -17.38 -5.81 -23.58
C PHE A 16 -16.00 -5.16 -23.74
N SER A 17 -15.81 -4.39 -24.81
CA SER A 17 -14.61 -3.58 -24.98
C SER A 17 -14.49 -2.76 -23.70
N ALA A 18 -13.42 -3.00 -22.95
CA ALA A 18 -13.22 -2.34 -21.67
C ALA A 18 -12.96 -0.85 -21.96
N GLN A 19 -14.02 -0.03 -21.89
CA GLN A 19 -13.91 1.41 -22.14
C GLN A 19 -13.31 2.11 -20.94
N THR A 20 -12.51 3.15 -21.17
CA THR A 20 -12.04 3.99 -20.06
C THR A 20 -13.14 4.96 -19.62
N ILE A 21 -12.97 5.59 -18.46
CA ILE A 21 -13.88 6.65 -18.00
C ILE A 21 -13.87 7.89 -18.92
N GLY A 22 -12.87 8.00 -19.80
CA GLY A 22 -12.69 9.09 -20.74
C GLY A 22 -13.41 8.88 -22.07
N ILE A 23 -13.99 7.70 -22.34
CA ILE A 23 -14.55 7.35 -23.65
C ILE A 23 -15.58 8.37 -24.20
N SER A 24 -16.36 8.99 -23.30
CA SER A 24 -17.33 10.03 -23.67
C SER A 24 -16.67 11.26 -24.31
N GLU A 25 -15.46 11.62 -23.89
CA GLU A 25 -14.68 12.71 -24.47
C GLU A 25 -14.15 12.34 -25.86
N VAL A 26 -13.75 11.08 -26.07
CA VAL A 26 -13.32 10.57 -27.38
C VAL A 26 -14.45 10.66 -28.40
N ILE A 27 -15.65 10.19 -28.01
CA ILE A 27 -16.85 10.26 -28.85
C ILE A 27 -17.23 11.71 -29.15
N ALA A 28 -17.10 12.61 -28.17
CA ALA A 28 -17.32 14.04 -28.38
C ALA A 28 -16.34 14.62 -29.41
N VAL A 29 -15.05 14.29 -29.32
CA VAL A 29 -14.04 14.70 -30.32
C VAL A 29 -14.41 14.20 -31.71
N GLU A 30 -14.73 12.91 -31.87
CA GLU A 30 -15.09 12.31 -33.16
C GLU A 30 -16.34 12.96 -33.77
N SER A 31 -17.37 13.21 -32.94
CA SER A 31 -18.60 13.86 -33.38
C SER A 31 -18.34 15.30 -33.85
N LYS A 32 -17.52 16.06 -33.13
CA LYS A 32 -17.18 17.45 -33.47
C LYS A 32 -16.31 17.53 -34.72
N VAL A 33 -15.39 16.59 -34.91
CA VAL A 33 -14.61 16.44 -36.15
C VAL A 33 -15.53 16.16 -37.34
N SER A 34 -16.51 15.27 -37.21
CA SER A 34 -17.46 14.98 -38.29
C SER A 34 -18.28 16.22 -38.68
N LEU A 35 -18.67 17.05 -37.70
CA LEU A 35 -19.34 18.32 -37.97
C LEU A 35 -18.42 19.32 -38.68
N TYR A 36 -17.15 19.38 -38.29
CA TYR A 36 -16.14 20.21 -38.95
C TYR A 36 -15.97 19.81 -40.42
N GLU A 37 -15.82 18.51 -40.73
CA GLU A 37 -15.74 17.99 -42.09
C GLU A 37 -16.97 18.40 -42.92
N SER A 38 -18.18 18.23 -42.36
CA SER A 38 -19.42 18.64 -43.03
C SER A 38 -19.46 20.16 -43.34
N ASN A 39 -18.92 20.99 -42.45
CA ASN A 39 -18.83 22.43 -42.68
C ASN A 39 -17.80 22.76 -43.78
N VAL A 40 -16.67 22.06 -43.83
CA VAL A 40 -15.67 22.22 -44.90
C VAL A 40 -16.26 21.85 -46.26
N ASP A 41 -17.00 20.75 -46.35
CA ASP A 41 -17.67 20.35 -47.59
C ASP A 41 -18.68 21.39 -48.07
N LYS A 42 -19.46 21.96 -47.13
CA LYS A 42 -20.39 23.06 -47.44
C LYS A 42 -19.66 24.32 -47.91
N ILE A 43 -18.56 24.69 -47.27
CA ILE A 43 -17.73 25.83 -47.67
C ILE A 43 -17.20 25.61 -49.10
N ASN A 44 -16.67 24.42 -49.39
CA ASN A 44 -16.15 24.09 -50.72
C ASN A 44 -17.25 24.11 -51.79
N LYS A 45 -18.44 23.59 -51.48
CA LYS A 45 -19.60 23.66 -52.38
C LYS A 45 -19.98 25.12 -52.69
N LEU A 46 -20.12 25.96 -51.66
CA LEU A 46 -20.43 27.38 -51.83
C LEU A 46 -19.34 28.09 -52.65
N ARG A 47 -18.06 27.84 -52.35
CA ARG A 47 -16.93 28.42 -53.11
C ARG A 47 -16.92 28.02 -54.58
N ASN A 48 -17.40 26.83 -54.91
CA ASN A 48 -17.50 26.36 -56.31
C ASN A 48 -18.70 26.96 -57.04
N GLU A 49 -19.78 27.32 -56.32
CA GLU A 49 -20.98 27.94 -56.90
C GLU A 49 -20.78 29.44 -57.18
N ILE A 50 -20.01 30.15 -56.34
CA ILE A 50 -19.80 31.60 -56.44
C ILE A 50 -19.28 32.05 -57.82
N PRO A 51 -18.24 31.45 -58.44
CA PRO A 51 -17.71 31.90 -59.73
C PRO A 51 -18.75 31.89 -60.86
N GLU A 52 -19.63 30.88 -60.89
CA GLU A 52 -20.68 30.80 -61.90
C GLU A 52 -21.76 31.86 -61.65
N LEU A 53 -22.13 32.10 -60.40
CA LEU A 53 -23.04 33.19 -60.04
C LEU A 53 -22.45 34.57 -60.38
N GLU A 54 -21.15 34.78 -60.13
CA GLU A 54 -20.44 36.00 -60.50
C GLU A 54 -20.41 36.21 -62.01
N LYS A 55 -20.22 35.14 -62.78
CA LYS A 55 -20.26 35.18 -64.24
C LYS A 55 -21.64 35.56 -64.74
N GLN A 56 -22.70 34.91 -64.25
CA GLN A 56 -24.08 35.23 -64.61
C GLN A 56 -24.44 36.67 -64.23
N TRP A 57 -24.00 37.14 -63.07
CA TRP A 57 -24.18 38.52 -62.63
C TRP A 57 -23.50 39.52 -63.57
N LYS A 58 -22.24 39.28 -63.95
CA LYS A 58 -21.49 40.11 -64.92
C LYS A 58 -22.13 40.09 -66.31
N GLU A 59 -22.60 38.95 -66.78
CA GLU A 59 -23.31 38.82 -68.05
C GLU A 59 -24.63 39.61 -68.04
N ASN A 60 -25.39 39.57 -66.93
CA ASN A 60 -26.61 40.36 -66.78
C ASN A 60 -26.33 41.87 -66.80
N ILE A 61 -25.26 42.31 -66.13
CA ILE A 61 -24.80 43.72 -66.18
C ILE A 61 -24.42 44.12 -67.61
N ALA A 62 -23.62 43.29 -68.30
CA ALA A 62 -23.19 43.55 -69.67
C ALA A 62 -24.39 43.61 -70.64
N LYS A 63 -25.33 42.67 -70.51
CA LYS A 63 -26.56 42.63 -71.31
C LYS A 63 -27.41 43.88 -71.09
N LEU A 64 -27.66 44.29 -69.84
CA LEU A 64 -28.43 45.51 -69.56
C LEU A 64 -27.72 46.78 -70.05
N SER A 65 -26.39 46.82 -69.94
CA SER A 65 -25.58 47.91 -70.47
C SER A 65 -25.69 48.00 -72.00
N ALA A 66 -25.62 46.86 -72.69
CA ALA A 66 -25.82 46.76 -74.13
C ALA A 66 -27.24 47.16 -74.55
N GLU A 67 -28.27 46.75 -73.81
CA GLU A 67 -29.66 47.14 -74.05
C GLU A 67 -29.87 48.65 -73.87
N ILE A 68 -29.25 49.26 -72.85
CA ILE A 68 -29.27 50.71 -72.66
C ILE A 68 -28.56 51.41 -73.82
N ALA A 69 -27.40 50.92 -74.25
CA ALA A 69 -26.66 51.49 -75.39
C ALA A 69 -27.48 51.39 -76.69
N ALA A 70 -28.11 50.23 -76.95
CA ALA A 70 -29.00 50.02 -78.08
C ALA A 70 -30.20 50.99 -78.04
N LEU A 71 -30.86 51.15 -76.89
CA LEU A 71 -31.96 52.12 -76.75
C LEU A 71 -31.53 53.56 -76.96
N ASN A 72 -30.30 53.93 -76.58
CA ASN A 72 -29.76 55.26 -76.88
C ASN A 72 -29.54 55.43 -78.39
N LEU A 73 -28.93 54.45 -79.06
CA LEU A 73 -28.71 54.48 -80.51
C LEU A 73 -30.03 54.52 -81.29
N GLU A 74 -31.01 53.70 -80.89
CA GLU A 74 -32.34 53.69 -81.48
C GLU A 74 -33.03 55.04 -81.32
N ARG A 75 -32.98 55.62 -80.10
CA ARG A 75 -33.49 56.97 -79.86
C ARG A 75 -32.80 57.97 -80.77
N ASP A 76 -31.48 57.96 -80.86
CA ASP A 76 -30.72 58.97 -81.58
C ASP A 76 -30.94 58.88 -83.09
N ASN A 77 -31.00 57.67 -83.65
CA ASN A 77 -31.35 57.41 -85.05
C ASN A 77 -32.77 57.86 -85.37
N LEU A 78 -33.75 57.47 -84.54
CA LEU A 78 -35.14 57.86 -84.74
C LEU A 78 -35.33 59.38 -84.62
N ILE A 79 -34.69 60.02 -83.64
CA ILE A 79 -34.74 61.48 -83.49
C ILE A 79 -34.05 62.19 -84.67
N ALA A 80 -32.98 61.62 -85.23
CA ALA A 80 -32.36 62.14 -86.44
C ALA A 80 -33.33 62.06 -87.63
N ASP A 81 -33.98 60.92 -87.85
CA ASP A 81 -35.01 60.73 -88.89
C ASP A 81 -36.18 61.69 -88.73
N MET A 82 -36.66 61.86 -87.49
CA MET A 82 -37.74 62.78 -87.12
C MET A 82 -37.40 64.23 -87.47
N LYS A 83 -36.14 64.65 -87.29
CA LYS A 83 -35.67 66.00 -87.62
C LYS A 83 -35.53 66.25 -89.12
N VAL A 84 -35.06 65.26 -89.89
CA VAL A 84 -34.73 65.44 -91.32
C VAL A 84 -35.88 65.17 -92.27
N GLY A 85 -37.06 64.80 -91.76
CA GLY A 85 -38.22 64.58 -92.64
C GLY A 85 -38.48 63.14 -93.03
N ALA A 86 -37.79 62.15 -92.45
CA ALA A 86 -37.75 60.80 -92.98
C ALA A 86 -38.92 59.91 -92.51
N ARG A 87 -40.17 60.42 -92.63
CA ARG A 87 -41.42 59.67 -92.39
C ARG A 87 -42.20 59.50 -93.68
N CYS A 88 -42.70 58.30 -93.94
CA CYS A 88 -43.61 58.11 -95.07
C CYS A 88 -44.98 58.73 -94.79
N SER A 89 -45.43 59.66 -95.64
CA SER A 89 -46.75 60.30 -95.54
C SER A 89 -47.95 59.36 -95.67
N GLN A 90 -47.76 58.16 -96.26
CA GLN A 90 -48.85 57.22 -96.52
C GLN A 90 -49.05 56.18 -95.41
N CYS A 91 -47.97 55.65 -94.85
CA CYS A 91 -48.04 54.61 -93.81
C CYS A 91 -47.57 55.10 -92.43
N GLY A 92 -47.01 56.30 -92.34
CA GLY A 92 -46.58 56.93 -91.08
C GLY A 92 -45.31 56.38 -90.46
N GLY A 93 -44.65 55.39 -91.08
CA GLY A 93 -43.41 54.78 -90.58
C GLY A 93 -42.16 55.64 -90.81
N TRP A 94 -41.17 55.50 -89.92
CA TRP A 94 -39.89 56.21 -89.98
C TRP A 94 -38.84 55.42 -90.74
N LYS A 95 -37.89 56.13 -91.37
CA LYS A 95 -36.79 55.54 -92.14
C LYS A 95 -36.04 54.44 -91.38
N SER A 96 -35.62 54.69 -90.15
CA SER A 96 -34.95 53.69 -89.30
C SER A 96 -35.78 52.43 -89.05
N ASP A 97 -37.12 52.50 -89.04
CA ASP A 97 -37.96 51.32 -88.87
C ASP A 97 -38.00 50.45 -90.14
N PHE A 98 -37.90 51.06 -91.32
CA PHE A 98 -37.79 50.35 -92.61
C PHE A 98 -36.40 49.75 -92.79
N GLU A 99 -35.35 50.52 -92.51
CA GLU A 99 -33.96 50.06 -92.65
C GLU A 99 -33.64 48.94 -91.66
N LYS A 100 -34.21 48.96 -90.46
CA LYS A 100 -34.13 47.83 -89.51
C LYS A 100 -34.73 46.53 -90.08
N LYS A 101 -35.72 46.62 -90.96
CA LYS A 101 -36.33 45.46 -91.64
C LYS A 101 -35.58 45.06 -92.92
N GLY A 102 -34.49 45.75 -93.25
CA GLY A 102 -33.75 45.56 -94.50
C GLY A 102 -34.42 46.20 -95.71
N GLU A 103 -35.43 47.05 -95.50
CA GLU A 103 -36.14 47.77 -96.57
C GLU A 103 -35.49 49.13 -96.81
N ASN A 104 -35.16 49.44 -98.07
CA ASN A 104 -34.67 50.76 -98.43
C ASN A 104 -35.84 51.76 -98.38
N PHE A 105 -35.69 52.81 -97.58
CA PHE A 105 -36.75 53.80 -97.35
C PHE A 105 -37.18 54.55 -98.61
N GLU A 106 -36.24 54.87 -99.50
CA GLU A 106 -36.52 55.58 -100.76
C GLU A 106 -37.29 54.69 -101.73
N LYS A 107 -36.94 53.40 -101.78
CA LYS A 107 -37.71 52.39 -102.52
C LYS A 107 -39.13 52.27 -101.96
N HIS A 108 -39.28 52.19 -100.64
CA HIS A 108 -40.59 52.12 -100.00
C HIS A 108 -41.47 53.32 -100.36
N LEU A 109 -40.92 54.54 -100.26
CA LEU A 109 -41.64 55.77 -100.65
C LEU A 109 -42.13 55.71 -102.10
N GLY A 110 -41.30 55.18 -103.02
CA GLY A 110 -41.68 54.94 -104.41
C GLY A 110 -42.82 53.93 -104.56
N ASP A 111 -42.74 52.80 -103.86
CA ASP A 111 -43.72 51.71 -103.93
C ASP A 111 -45.11 52.13 -103.42
N VAL A 112 -45.17 52.91 -102.33
CA VAL A 112 -46.43 53.40 -101.76
C VAL A 112 -46.86 54.78 -102.28
N LYS A 113 -46.12 55.36 -103.24
CA LYS A 113 -46.31 56.73 -103.74
C LYS A 113 -46.38 57.79 -102.62
N GLY A 114 -45.59 57.59 -101.57
CA GLY A 114 -45.48 58.53 -100.45
C GLY A 114 -44.35 59.54 -100.66
N TYR A 115 -44.43 60.66 -99.94
CA TYR A 115 -43.32 61.61 -99.75
C TYR A 115 -42.91 61.70 -98.27
N ALA A 116 -41.69 62.18 -98.04
CA ALA A 116 -41.08 62.27 -96.71
C ALA A 116 -41.58 63.52 -95.95
N ILE A 117 -42.07 63.35 -94.71
CA ILE A 117 -42.54 64.46 -93.84
C ILE A 117 -41.80 64.53 -92.49
N PRO A 118 -41.43 65.73 -91.99
CA PRO A 118 -40.79 65.90 -90.69
C PRO A 118 -41.77 65.74 -89.53
N ALA A 119 -41.23 65.32 -88.38
CA ALA A 119 -41.99 65.31 -87.13
C ALA A 119 -42.22 66.74 -86.63
N THR A 120 -43.31 66.93 -85.90
CA THR A 120 -43.53 68.15 -85.11
C THR A 120 -42.63 68.17 -83.87
N THR A 121 -42.36 69.35 -83.31
CA THR A 121 -41.58 69.50 -82.08
C THR A 121 -42.19 68.72 -80.91
N GLY A 122 -43.52 68.70 -80.79
CA GLY A 122 -44.24 67.95 -79.76
C GLY A 122 -44.09 66.42 -79.90
N GLU A 123 -44.06 65.90 -81.12
CA GLU A 123 -43.77 64.47 -81.38
C GLU A 123 -42.33 64.12 -81.01
N ILE A 124 -41.35 64.97 -81.36
CA ILE A 124 -39.93 64.78 -80.99
C ILE A 124 -39.76 64.74 -79.47
N GLU A 125 -40.40 65.65 -78.74
CA GLU A 125 -40.34 65.70 -77.28
C GLU A 125 -41.03 64.49 -76.63
N THR A 126 -42.16 64.05 -77.18
CA THR A 126 -42.87 62.85 -76.71
C THR A 126 -42.03 61.60 -76.90
N THR A 127 -41.39 61.44 -78.06
CA THR A 127 -40.45 60.33 -78.33
C THR A 127 -39.24 60.39 -77.41
N ARG A 128 -38.64 61.57 -77.19
CA ARG A 128 -37.55 61.74 -76.21
C ARG A 128 -37.96 61.33 -74.81
N LYS A 129 -39.14 61.75 -74.36
CA LYS A 129 -39.66 61.42 -73.03
C LYS A 129 -39.88 59.91 -72.89
N SER A 130 -40.52 59.28 -73.87
CA SER A 130 -40.76 57.82 -73.89
C SER A 130 -39.46 57.01 -73.82
N TYR A 131 -38.44 57.35 -74.63
CA TYR A 131 -37.13 56.69 -74.55
C TYR A 131 -36.39 57.01 -73.26
N SER A 132 -36.50 58.24 -72.74
CA SER A 132 -35.88 58.62 -71.46
C SER A 132 -36.46 57.83 -70.29
N GLU A 133 -37.77 57.60 -70.25
CA GLU A 133 -38.45 56.76 -69.26
C GLU A 133 -37.97 55.30 -69.35
N LYS A 134 -37.94 54.72 -70.57
CA LYS A 134 -37.44 53.35 -70.79
C LYS A 134 -35.97 53.18 -70.37
N ILE A 135 -35.12 54.14 -70.71
CA ILE A 135 -33.70 54.14 -70.34
C ILE A 135 -33.55 54.32 -68.83
N ALA A 136 -34.32 55.20 -68.19
CA ALA A 136 -34.27 55.44 -66.75
C ALA A 136 -34.63 54.18 -65.94
N ILE A 137 -35.69 53.46 -66.33
CA ILE A 137 -36.08 52.19 -65.70
C ILE A 137 -34.93 51.17 -65.77
N LYS A 138 -34.31 51.00 -66.94
CA LYS A 138 -33.17 50.07 -67.10
C LYS A 138 -31.93 50.55 -66.35
N LYS A 139 -31.67 51.86 -66.28
CA LYS A 139 -30.56 52.44 -65.48
C LYS A 139 -30.76 52.18 -63.98
N VAL A 140 -31.97 52.30 -63.46
CA VAL A 140 -32.27 51.95 -62.05
C VAL A 140 -32.04 50.46 -61.80
N HIS A 141 -32.43 49.60 -62.74
CA HIS A 141 -32.19 48.16 -62.63
C HIS A 141 -30.69 47.83 -62.67
N LEU A 142 -29.93 48.46 -63.58
CA LEU A 142 -28.48 48.35 -63.65
C LEU A 142 -27.81 48.81 -62.34
N GLN A 143 -28.17 49.99 -61.83
CA GLN A 143 -27.66 50.51 -60.56
C GLN A 143 -27.95 49.58 -59.36
N ASN A 144 -29.08 48.89 -59.38
CA ASN A 144 -29.41 47.92 -58.33
C ASN A 144 -28.58 46.63 -58.45
N LEU A 145 -28.23 46.20 -59.66
CA LEU A 145 -27.33 45.07 -59.88
C LEU A 145 -25.87 45.43 -59.58
N GLU A 146 -25.44 46.64 -59.91
CA GLU A 146 -24.07 47.14 -59.63
C GLU A 146 -23.77 47.24 -58.13
N LYS A 147 -24.79 47.38 -57.28
CA LYS A 147 -24.65 47.34 -55.80
C LYS A 147 -24.30 45.94 -55.25
N GLY A 148 -24.25 44.93 -56.11
CA GLY A 148 -23.89 43.55 -55.77
C GLY A 148 -25.09 42.61 -55.80
N ASP A 149 -24.81 41.35 -56.13
CA ASP A 149 -25.81 40.30 -56.11
C ASP A 149 -26.05 39.78 -54.67
N LYS A 150 -27.29 39.88 -54.21
CA LYS A 150 -27.68 39.47 -52.85
C LYS A 150 -27.45 37.97 -52.59
N SER A 151 -27.54 37.13 -53.63
CA SER A 151 -27.30 35.69 -53.49
C SER A 151 -25.82 35.43 -53.20
N ILE A 152 -24.93 36.08 -53.96
CA ILE A 152 -23.48 35.98 -53.79
C ILE A 152 -23.05 36.47 -52.40
N LEU A 153 -23.52 37.66 -51.97
CA LEU A 153 -23.20 38.20 -50.64
C LEU A 153 -23.65 37.27 -49.50
N LYS A 154 -24.86 36.70 -49.60
CA LYS A 154 -25.37 35.73 -48.62
C LYS A 154 -24.53 34.45 -48.56
N GLN A 155 -23.99 34.00 -49.70
CA GLN A 155 -23.09 32.85 -49.72
C GLN A 155 -21.75 33.17 -49.03
N TYR A 156 -21.18 34.36 -49.24
CA TYR A 156 -19.98 34.79 -48.51
C TYR A 156 -20.22 34.88 -47.00
N GLU A 157 -21.33 35.50 -46.56
CA GLU A 157 -21.71 35.57 -45.14
C GLU A 157 -21.86 34.16 -44.53
N GLN A 158 -22.43 33.23 -45.29
CA GLN A 158 -22.58 31.83 -44.86
C GLN A 158 -21.22 31.13 -44.75
N ILE A 159 -20.29 31.35 -45.68
CA ILE A 159 -18.92 30.84 -45.59
C ILE A 159 -18.24 31.37 -44.33
N ASP A 160 -18.29 32.68 -44.08
CA ASP A 160 -17.67 33.30 -42.90
C ASP A 160 -18.24 32.75 -41.60
N LYS A 161 -19.56 32.52 -41.54
CA LYS A 161 -20.21 31.88 -40.41
C LYS A 161 -19.68 30.46 -40.18
N LEU A 162 -19.60 29.65 -41.24
CA LEU A 162 -19.11 28.26 -41.15
C LEU A 162 -17.63 28.21 -40.74
N ILE A 163 -16.81 29.16 -41.19
CA ILE A 163 -15.40 29.28 -40.77
C ILE A 163 -15.31 29.56 -39.26
N LYS A 164 -16.07 30.54 -38.76
CA LYS A 164 -16.12 30.86 -37.32
C LYS A 164 -16.67 29.71 -36.48
N ASP A 165 -17.66 28.98 -36.99
CA ASP A 165 -18.18 27.79 -36.32
C ASP A 165 -17.12 26.69 -36.25
N ASN A 166 -16.30 26.53 -37.30
CA ASN A 166 -15.18 25.60 -37.32
C ASN A 166 -14.05 25.97 -36.34
N GLU A 167 -13.74 27.25 -36.18
CA GLU A 167 -12.79 27.73 -35.15
C GLU A 167 -13.26 27.32 -33.74
N LYS A 168 -14.54 27.54 -33.42
CA LYS A 168 -15.12 27.12 -32.13
C LYS A 168 -15.09 25.60 -31.95
N LEU A 169 -15.34 24.84 -33.01
CA LEU A 169 -15.24 23.37 -32.94
C LEU A 169 -13.81 22.93 -32.62
N CYS A 170 -12.78 23.60 -33.14
CA CYS A 170 -11.40 23.31 -32.77
C CYS A 170 -11.10 23.58 -31.29
N ASP A 171 -11.61 24.66 -30.73
CA ASP A 171 -11.48 24.94 -29.30
C ASP A 171 -12.17 23.88 -28.45
N GLU A 172 -13.35 23.43 -28.86
CA GLU A 172 -14.10 22.35 -28.19
C GLU A 172 -13.36 21.01 -28.28
N ILE A 173 -12.84 20.63 -29.44
CA ILE A 173 -12.02 19.42 -29.65
C ILE A 173 -10.79 19.43 -28.73
N THR A 174 -10.08 20.57 -28.70
CA THR A 174 -8.93 20.81 -27.82
C THR A 174 -9.32 20.65 -26.35
N LYS A 175 -10.47 21.22 -25.94
CA LYS A 175 -10.96 21.13 -24.56
C LYS A 175 -11.36 19.70 -24.18
N HIS A 176 -12.05 18.98 -25.04
CA HIS A 176 -12.44 17.59 -24.79
C HIS A 176 -11.22 16.67 -24.67
N SER A 177 -10.20 16.84 -25.53
CA SER A 177 -8.97 16.04 -25.42
C SER A 177 -8.16 16.34 -24.14
N LYS A 178 -8.16 17.58 -23.63
CA LYS A 178 -7.60 17.90 -22.30
C LYS A 178 -8.41 17.27 -21.17
N SER A 179 -9.75 17.34 -21.24
CA SER A 179 -10.65 16.74 -20.25
C SER A 179 -10.43 15.23 -20.16
N TYR A 180 -10.27 14.56 -21.32
CA TYR A 180 -9.91 13.15 -21.43
C TYR A 180 -8.63 12.83 -20.65
N GLU A 181 -7.54 13.55 -20.93
CA GLU A 181 -6.26 13.35 -20.25
C GLU A 181 -6.41 13.52 -18.73
N GLN A 182 -7.02 14.62 -18.26
CA GLN A 182 -7.16 14.90 -16.84
C GLN A 182 -7.97 13.83 -16.11
N LYS A 183 -9.09 13.39 -16.70
CA LYS A 183 -9.93 12.31 -16.14
C LYS A 183 -9.12 11.03 -15.99
N LEU A 184 -8.38 10.64 -17.03
CA LEU A 184 -7.59 9.42 -16.99
C LEU A 184 -6.39 9.49 -16.06
N LEU A 185 -5.73 10.63 -15.94
CA LEU A 185 -4.64 10.78 -14.97
C LEU A 185 -5.15 10.66 -13.53
N ASN A 186 -6.33 11.19 -13.25
CA ASN A 186 -6.97 11.06 -11.93
C ASN A 186 -7.41 9.61 -11.66
N ASP A 187 -8.03 8.94 -12.63
CA ASP A 187 -8.45 7.54 -12.52
C ASP A 187 -7.25 6.60 -12.39
N ALA A 188 -6.21 6.81 -13.21
CA ALA A 188 -4.94 6.09 -13.12
C ALA A 188 -4.31 6.22 -11.74
N LYS A 189 -4.22 7.45 -11.21
CA LYS A 189 -3.65 7.69 -9.88
C LYS A 189 -4.40 6.88 -8.81
N SER A 190 -5.73 6.98 -8.78
CA SER A 190 -6.57 6.26 -7.82
C SER A 190 -6.44 4.74 -7.95
N LYS A 191 -6.45 4.21 -9.19
CA LYS A 191 -6.24 2.78 -9.45
C LYS A 191 -4.86 2.33 -8.99
N HIS A 192 -3.81 3.07 -9.32
CA HIS A 192 -2.43 2.75 -8.94
C HIS A 192 -2.24 2.79 -7.43
N ASP A 193 -2.78 3.80 -6.75
CA ASP A 193 -2.75 3.88 -5.28
C ASP A 193 -3.41 2.66 -4.66
N PHE A 194 -4.64 2.33 -5.08
CA PHE A 194 -5.37 1.16 -4.58
C PHE A 194 -4.64 -0.17 -4.85
N TRP A 195 -4.18 -0.38 -6.09
CA TRP A 195 -3.48 -1.62 -6.47
C TRP A 195 -2.17 -1.80 -5.70
N LEU A 196 -1.35 -0.75 -5.61
CA LEU A 196 -0.06 -0.83 -4.94
C LEU A 196 -0.20 -0.86 -3.42
N GLU A 197 -1.23 -0.24 -2.84
CA GLU A 197 -1.60 -0.41 -1.43
C GLU A 197 -1.93 -1.87 -1.11
N ASP A 198 -2.73 -2.54 -1.93
CA ASP A 198 -3.09 -3.96 -1.74
C ASP A 198 -1.88 -4.88 -1.87
N VAL A 199 -0.97 -4.62 -2.82
CA VAL A 199 0.32 -5.33 -2.92
C VAL A 199 1.15 -5.11 -1.68
N LEU A 200 1.30 -3.85 -1.25
CA LEU A 200 2.08 -3.50 -0.06
C LEU A 200 1.49 -4.13 1.21
N SER A 201 0.18 -4.28 1.33
CA SER A 201 -0.45 -4.94 2.48
C SER A 201 0.03 -6.39 2.63
N SER A 202 0.10 -7.15 1.52
CA SER A 202 0.65 -8.52 1.53
C SER A 202 2.16 -8.53 1.79
N GLY A 203 2.91 -7.61 1.16
CA GLY A 203 4.35 -7.45 1.41
C GLY A 203 4.67 -7.07 2.86
N SER A 204 3.86 -6.21 3.46
CA SER A 204 3.94 -5.78 4.85
C SER A 204 3.70 -6.95 5.80
N LYS A 205 2.78 -7.86 5.49
CA LYS A 205 2.58 -9.10 6.27
C LYS A 205 3.78 -10.03 6.15
N ALA A 206 4.33 -10.22 4.95
CA ALA A 206 5.56 -11.00 4.77
C ALA A 206 6.73 -10.40 5.59
N PHE A 207 6.85 -9.07 5.63
CA PHE A 207 7.85 -8.37 6.42
C PHE A 207 7.65 -8.50 7.94
N VAL A 208 6.39 -8.51 8.40
CA VAL A 208 6.06 -8.85 9.80
C VAL A 208 6.57 -10.25 10.15
N GLU A 209 6.28 -11.25 9.31
CA GLU A 209 6.72 -12.62 9.58
C GLU A 209 8.25 -12.79 9.51
N SER A 210 8.93 -12.09 8.60
CA SER A 210 10.41 -12.01 8.61
C SER A 210 10.95 -11.42 9.92
N SER A 211 10.33 -10.33 10.40
CA SER A 211 10.72 -9.66 11.64
C SER A 211 10.43 -10.54 12.87
N LYS A 212 9.28 -11.23 12.91
CA LYS A 212 8.99 -12.23 13.94
C LYS A 212 10.06 -13.32 13.98
N LYS A 213 10.49 -13.84 12.83
CA LYS A 213 11.57 -14.83 12.77
C LYS A 213 12.87 -14.30 13.37
N ARG A 214 13.26 -13.05 13.08
CA ARG A 214 14.43 -12.39 13.70
C ARG A 214 14.27 -12.25 15.22
N LEU A 215 13.11 -11.79 15.69
CA LEU A 215 12.80 -11.69 17.12
C LEU A 215 12.84 -13.03 17.85
N LEU A 216 12.29 -14.09 17.26
CA LEU A 216 12.28 -15.43 17.86
C LEU A 216 13.71 -15.97 18.03
N LYS A 217 14.60 -15.71 17.08
CA LYS A 217 16.03 -16.02 17.21
C LYS A 217 16.69 -15.24 18.34
N ALA A 218 16.39 -13.95 18.48
CA ALA A 218 16.88 -13.14 19.60
C ALA A 218 16.36 -13.66 20.96
N LYS A 219 15.07 -14.01 21.04
CA LYS A 219 14.44 -14.58 22.23
C LYS A 219 15.07 -15.91 22.64
N LYS A 220 15.44 -16.75 21.69
CA LYS A 220 16.19 -17.99 21.96
C LYS A 220 17.49 -17.68 22.70
N ASN A 221 18.28 -16.72 22.20
CA ASN A 221 19.54 -16.34 22.85
C ASN A 221 19.31 -15.78 24.26
N TRP A 222 18.26 -14.98 24.47
CA TRP A 222 17.92 -14.45 25.80
C TRP A 222 17.52 -15.56 26.77
N LEU A 223 16.77 -16.57 26.34
CA LEU A 223 16.40 -17.71 27.18
C LEU A 223 17.62 -18.56 27.56
N GLU A 224 18.55 -18.75 26.63
CA GLU A 224 19.80 -19.46 26.92
C GLU A 224 20.65 -18.70 27.96
N GLN A 225 20.71 -17.37 27.88
CA GLN A 225 21.37 -16.53 28.88
C GLN A 225 20.66 -16.60 30.25
N GLU A 226 19.34 -16.45 30.28
CA GLU A 226 18.53 -16.54 31.50
C GLU A 226 18.69 -17.91 32.17
N PHE A 227 18.76 -18.98 31.38
CA PHE A 227 19.04 -20.32 31.89
C PHE A 227 20.42 -20.42 32.55
N VAL A 228 21.47 -19.89 31.94
CA VAL A 228 22.83 -19.92 32.52
C VAL A 228 22.84 -19.19 33.87
N GLU A 229 22.23 -18.00 33.94
CA GLU A 229 22.12 -17.23 35.18
C GLU A 229 21.34 -17.98 36.26
N LYS A 230 20.15 -18.50 35.92
CA LYS A 230 19.29 -19.27 36.84
C LYS A 230 20.00 -20.52 37.34
N ASN A 231 20.70 -21.25 36.46
CA ASN A 231 21.44 -22.46 36.81
C ASN A 231 22.57 -22.14 37.81
N ILE A 232 23.35 -21.08 37.56
CA ILE A 232 24.41 -20.66 38.50
C ILE A 232 23.83 -20.33 39.88
N VAL A 233 22.71 -19.60 39.93
CA VAL A 233 22.06 -19.20 41.20
C VAL A 233 21.56 -20.42 41.98
N GLU A 234 20.84 -21.35 41.33
CA GLU A 234 20.30 -22.55 41.97
C GLU A 234 21.40 -23.51 42.44
N LEU A 235 22.45 -23.71 41.64
CA LEU A 235 23.59 -24.56 42.04
C LEU A 235 24.35 -23.98 43.23
N LYS A 236 24.49 -22.66 43.30
CA LYS A 236 25.08 -21.97 44.45
C LYS A 236 24.20 -22.10 45.69
N LYS A 237 22.88 -22.03 45.54
CA LYS A 237 21.92 -22.22 46.64
C LYS A 237 22.03 -23.63 47.24
N ILE A 238 22.00 -24.68 46.41
CA ILE A 238 22.17 -26.09 46.85
C ILE A 238 23.51 -26.26 47.57
N LYS A 239 24.60 -25.71 47.02
CA LYS A 239 25.93 -25.78 47.64
C LYS A 239 25.93 -25.12 49.03
N ASN A 240 25.33 -23.94 49.16
CA ASN A 240 25.28 -23.21 50.42
C ASN A 240 24.42 -23.93 51.48
N GLU A 241 23.28 -24.50 51.07
CA GLU A 241 22.41 -25.29 51.97
C GLU A 241 23.12 -26.57 52.44
N ASN A 242 23.81 -27.28 51.54
CA ASN A 242 24.60 -28.46 51.89
C ASN A 242 25.74 -28.12 52.86
N GLN A 243 26.48 -27.03 52.58
CA GLN A 243 27.55 -26.55 53.47
C GLN A 243 27.03 -26.19 54.87
N ARG A 244 25.92 -25.46 54.94
CA ARG A 244 25.28 -25.10 56.21
C ARG A 244 24.88 -26.34 57.01
N ASN A 245 24.27 -27.34 56.37
CA ASN A 245 23.90 -28.59 57.02
C ASN A 245 25.13 -29.37 57.53
N GLN A 246 26.26 -29.34 56.81
CA GLN A 246 27.50 -29.95 57.28
C GLN A 246 28.06 -29.21 58.50
N ASP A 247 28.05 -27.89 58.48
CA ASP A 247 28.59 -27.07 59.56
C ASP A 247 27.75 -27.20 60.83
N ASP A 248 26.41 -27.21 60.72
CA ASP A 248 25.48 -27.47 61.83
C ASP A 248 25.76 -28.84 62.47
N LYS A 249 26.04 -29.88 61.67
CA LYS A 249 26.39 -31.23 62.17
C LYS A 249 27.78 -31.28 62.81
N LYS A 250 28.78 -30.61 62.23
CA LYS A 250 30.13 -30.50 62.83
C LYS A 250 30.09 -29.78 64.17
N GLN A 251 29.25 -28.75 64.29
CA GLN A 251 29.03 -28.08 65.55
C GLN A 251 28.46 -29.04 66.61
N GLN A 252 27.45 -29.84 66.26
CA GLN A 252 26.90 -30.86 67.18
C GLN A 252 27.93 -31.91 67.60
N ILE A 253 28.81 -32.32 66.69
CA ILE A 253 29.92 -33.23 67.00
C ILE A 253 30.86 -32.59 68.04
N ALA A 254 31.27 -31.33 67.83
CA ALA A 254 32.13 -30.61 68.75
C ALA A 254 31.49 -30.44 70.14
N GLU A 255 30.19 -30.12 70.19
CA GLU A 255 29.42 -30.04 71.43
C GLU A 255 29.37 -31.40 72.17
N ASN A 256 29.18 -32.50 71.44
CA ASN A 256 29.22 -33.85 72.02
C ASN A 256 30.62 -34.23 72.50
N GLU A 257 31.69 -33.85 71.80
CA GLU A 257 33.09 -34.11 72.21
C GLU A 257 33.44 -33.38 73.52
N ILE A 258 33.00 -32.12 73.67
CA ILE A 258 33.11 -31.39 74.92
C ILE A 258 32.34 -32.12 76.03
N LYS A 259 31.12 -32.59 75.75
CA LYS A 259 30.33 -33.30 76.76
C LYS A 259 30.92 -34.65 77.15
N ILE A 260 31.47 -35.41 76.21
CA ILE A 260 32.21 -36.65 76.48
C ILE A 260 33.41 -36.35 77.38
N SER A 261 34.17 -35.28 77.09
CA SER A 261 35.32 -34.89 77.89
C SER A 261 34.93 -34.51 79.33
N SER A 262 33.83 -33.76 79.49
CA SER A 262 33.23 -33.45 80.80
C SER A 262 32.83 -34.71 81.56
N LEU A 263 32.12 -35.63 80.91
CA LEU A 263 31.68 -36.89 81.52
C LEU A 263 32.86 -37.77 81.96
N LYS A 264 33.93 -37.83 81.16
CA LYS A 264 35.16 -38.56 81.55
C LYS A 264 35.84 -37.92 82.77
N ALA A 265 35.93 -36.59 82.82
CA ALA A 265 36.50 -35.89 83.96
C ALA A 265 35.66 -36.10 85.24
N GLU A 266 34.33 -35.98 85.14
CA GLU A 266 33.38 -36.27 86.22
C GLU A 266 33.47 -37.75 86.67
N GLN A 267 33.66 -38.68 85.72
CA GLN A 267 33.84 -40.09 86.03
C GLN A 267 35.10 -40.33 86.84
N ILE A 268 36.24 -39.77 86.41
CA ILE A 268 37.53 -39.88 87.11
C ILE A 268 37.40 -39.30 88.51
N GLN A 269 36.92 -38.05 88.64
CA GLN A 269 36.80 -37.37 89.93
C GLN A 269 35.92 -38.15 90.92
N GLN A 270 34.76 -38.63 90.47
CA GLN A 270 33.84 -39.37 91.34
C GLN A 270 34.39 -40.75 91.71
N THR A 271 35.10 -41.40 90.78
CA THR A 271 35.77 -42.68 91.03
C THR A 271 36.90 -42.53 92.04
N GLU A 272 37.70 -41.45 91.95
CA GLU A 272 38.72 -41.10 92.95
C GLU A 272 38.10 -40.83 94.32
N SER A 273 36.94 -40.17 94.38
CA SER A 273 36.18 -39.97 95.62
C SER A 273 35.76 -41.32 96.23
N PHE A 274 35.16 -42.21 95.43
CA PHE A 274 34.79 -43.55 95.90
C PHE A 274 35.99 -44.38 96.34
N GLN A 275 37.12 -44.27 95.64
CA GLN A 275 38.36 -44.96 96.01
C GLN A 275 38.91 -44.44 97.35
N THR A 276 38.88 -43.12 97.57
CA THR A 276 39.30 -42.51 98.83
C THR A 276 38.43 -42.98 99.99
N GLU A 277 37.10 -43.02 99.80
CA GLU A 277 36.15 -43.55 100.79
C GLU A 277 36.37 -45.06 101.04
N LEU A 278 36.65 -45.85 100.00
CA LEU A 278 36.99 -47.27 100.12
C LEU A 278 38.28 -47.49 100.90
N ASP A 279 39.33 -46.71 100.63
CA ASP A 279 40.61 -46.79 101.32
C ASP A 279 40.45 -46.46 102.82
N GLU A 280 39.60 -45.48 103.16
CA GLU A 280 39.27 -45.17 104.54
C GLU A 280 38.50 -46.31 105.22
N LEU A 281 37.51 -46.90 104.54
CA LEU A 281 36.78 -48.06 105.05
C LEU A 281 37.71 -49.27 105.25
N TYR A 282 38.63 -49.56 104.31
CA TYR A 282 39.62 -50.62 104.46
C TYR A 282 40.58 -50.37 105.62
N LYS A 283 41.02 -49.14 105.81
CA LYS A 283 41.85 -48.76 106.96
C LYS A 283 41.12 -49.03 108.27
N ARG A 284 39.84 -48.62 108.37
CA ARG A 284 38.99 -48.92 109.53
C ARG A 284 38.81 -50.43 109.73
N LEU A 285 38.61 -51.19 108.66
CA LEU A 285 38.48 -52.65 108.69
C LEU A 285 39.75 -53.31 109.26
N LYS A 286 40.93 -52.87 108.82
CA LYS A 286 42.23 -53.33 109.33
C LYS A 286 42.45 -52.97 110.80
N GLU A 287 42.16 -51.73 111.18
CA GLU A 287 42.22 -51.29 112.59
C GLU A 287 41.28 -52.12 113.48
N LEU A 288 40.12 -52.50 112.95
CA LEU A 288 39.14 -53.31 113.65
C LEU A 288 39.56 -54.79 113.74
N GLU A 289 40.18 -55.34 112.69
CA GLU A 289 40.83 -56.66 112.71
C GLU A 289 41.97 -56.74 113.73
N ASP A 290 42.82 -55.72 113.80
CA ASP A 290 43.91 -55.60 114.78
C ASP A 290 43.37 -55.54 116.22
N LYS A 291 42.22 -54.88 116.45
CA LYS A 291 41.51 -54.87 117.74
C LYS A 291 40.92 -56.23 118.06
N LEU A 292 40.27 -56.88 117.09
CA LEU A 292 39.63 -58.18 117.25
C LEU A 292 40.64 -59.30 117.57
N PHE A 293 41.87 -59.19 117.06
CA PHE A 293 42.98 -60.09 117.36
C PHE A 293 43.50 -59.96 118.80
N LYS A 294 43.40 -58.76 119.40
CA LYS A 294 43.90 -58.44 120.74
C LYS A 294 42.86 -58.58 121.85
N GLU A 295 41.59 -58.75 121.50
CA GLU A 295 40.47 -58.73 122.45
C GLU A 295 40.20 -60.11 123.07
N THR A 296 40.16 -60.16 124.40
CA THR A 296 39.95 -61.38 125.19
C THR A 296 38.55 -61.48 125.80
N ASN A 297 37.75 -60.40 125.76
CA ASN A 297 36.37 -60.38 126.23
C ASN A 297 35.39 -60.87 125.15
N GLU A 298 34.73 -62.01 125.39
CA GLU A 298 33.79 -62.66 124.47
C GLU A 298 32.65 -61.75 123.99
N THR A 299 32.12 -60.87 124.87
CA THR A 299 31.01 -59.97 124.55
C THR A 299 31.47 -58.84 123.64
N LEU A 300 32.64 -58.27 123.93
CA LEU A 300 33.24 -57.19 123.12
C LEU A 300 33.71 -57.72 121.75
N LYS A 301 34.19 -58.97 121.71
CA LYS A 301 34.59 -59.67 120.50
C LYS A 301 33.41 -59.91 119.55
N ASN A 302 32.23 -60.26 120.09
CA ASN A 302 31.00 -60.38 119.29
C ASN A 302 30.55 -59.03 118.71
N GLN A 303 30.58 -57.95 119.51
CA GLN A 303 30.25 -56.59 119.02
C GLN A 303 31.23 -56.10 117.94
N LEU A 304 32.53 -56.39 118.10
CA LEU A 304 33.55 -56.09 117.08
C LEU A 304 33.32 -56.93 115.81
N ASN A 305 32.91 -58.20 115.92
CA ASN A 305 32.56 -59.01 114.75
C ASN A 305 31.33 -58.46 114.01
N GLU A 306 30.28 -58.02 114.73
CA GLU A 306 29.12 -57.37 114.12
C GLU A 306 29.52 -56.08 113.40
N THR A 307 30.35 -55.23 114.03
CA THR A 307 30.87 -54.00 113.42
C THR A 307 31.73 -54.28 112.19
N LYS A 308 32.53 -55.36 112.21
CA LYS A 308 33.31 -55.83 111.06
C LYS A 308 32.41 -56.24 109.90
N GLU A 309 31.33 -56.96 110.19
CA GLU A 309 30.37 -57.41 109.18
C GLU A 309 29.62 -56.22 108.56
N GLU A 310 29.25 -55.22 109.37
CA GLU A 310 28.64 -53.96 108.92
C GLU A 310 29.59 -53.14 108.03
N LEU A 311 30.86 -52.98 108.44
CA LEU A 311 31.90 -52.33 107.62
C LEU A 311 32.14 -53.07 106.31
N SER A 312 32.14 -54.41 106.34
CA SER A 312 32.30 -55.25 105.14
C SER A 312 31.12 -55.09 104.18
N LYS A 313 29.90 -54.98 104.70
CA LYS A 313 28.69 -54.66 103.91
C LYS A 313 28.78 -53.27 103.29
N GLU A 314 29.26 -52.27 104.02
CA GLU A 314 29.41 -50.91 103.47
C GLU A 314 30.51 -50.83 102.39
N VAL A 315 31.62 -51.55 102.55
CA VAL A 315 32.65 -51.70 101.50
C VAL A 315 32.05 -52.31 100.23
N LEU A 316 31.25 -53.38 100.37
CA LEU A 316 30.57 -54.04 99.26
C LEU A 316 29.59 -53.08 98.58
N ARG A 317 28.76 -52.38 99.35
CA ARG A 317 27.78 -51.41 98.84
C ARG A 317 28.45 -50.25 98.10
N LEU A 318 29.56 -49.75 98.62
CA LEU A 318 30.30 -48.64 98.00
C LEU A 318 31.00 -49.10 96.70
N LYS A 319 31.53 -50.33 96.67
CA LYS A 319 32.03 -50.95 95.43
C LYS A 319 30.93 -51.11 94.39
N GLU A 320 29.76 -51.60 94.78
CA GLU A 320 28.61 -51.75 93.87
C GLU A 320 28.18 -50.39 93.30
N LYS A 321 28.09 -49.36 94.14
CA LYS A 321 27.81 -47.98 93.69
C LYS A 321 28.87 -47.44 92.73
N MET A 322 30.15 -47.68 93.01
CA MET A 322 31.25 -47.26 92.14
C MET A 322 31.15 -47.96 90.77
N VAL A 323 30.92 -49.28 90.76
CA VAL A 323 30.75 -50.06 89.51
C VAL A 323 29.51 -49.60 88.75
N GLU A 324 28.38 -49.38 89.42
CA GLU A 324 27.15 -48.88 88.80
C GLU A 324 27.35 -47.49 88.19
N TYR A 325 28.03 -46.59 88.90
CA TYR A 325 28.33 -45.25 88.42
C TYR A 325 29.25 -45.27 87.19
N VAL A 326 30.33 -46.06 87.24
CA VAL A 326 31.24 -46.25 86.09
C VAL A 326 30.46 -46.79 84.90
N SER A 327 29.65 -47.83 85.09
CA SER A 327 28.83 -48.43 84.03
C SER A 327 27.86 -47.42 83.40
N LYS A 328 27.17 -46.62 84.22
CA LYS A 328 26.24 -45.58 83.75
C LYS A 328 26.96 -44.45 83.01
N SER A 329 28.14 -44.04 83.50
CA SER A 329 28.96 -43.04 82.82
C SER A 329 29.46 -43.55 81.47
N ASP A 330 29.93 -44.79 81.40
CA ASP A 330 30.37 -45.42 80.16
C ASP A 330 29.22 -45.53 79.14
N GLN A 331 28.00 -45.87 79.58
CA GLN A 331 26.81 -45.88 78.72
C GLN A 331 26.51 -44.48 78.15
N ASN A 332 26.59 -43.43 78.97
CA ASN A 332 26.34 -42.06 78.51
C ASN A 332 27.42 -41.59 77.52
N ILE A 333 28.69 -41.94 77.77
CA ILE A 333 29.81 -41.66 76.85
C ILE A 333 29.61 -42.41 75.54
N ALA A 334 29.27 -43.70 75.59
CA ALA A 334 29.00 -44.53 74.41
C ALA A 334 27.86 -43.95 73.57
N LEU A 335 26.75 -43.56 74.19
CA LEU A 335 25.60 -42.96 73.50
C LEU A 335 26.00 -41.67 72.76
N LYS A 336 26.83 -40.83 73.37
CA LYS A 336 27.36 -39.61 72.72
C LYS A 336 28.35 -39.92 71.59
N SER A 337 29.17 -40.95 71.76
CA SER A 337 30.09 -41.44 70.73
C SER A 337 29.33 -42.00 69.52
N ASP A 338 28.26 -42.76 69.75
CA ASP A 338 27.39 -43.31 68.70
C ASP A 338 26.67 -42.20 67.94
N GLN A 339 26.19 -41.17 68.64
CA GLN A 339 25.65 -39.96 68.02
C GLN A 339 26.67 -39.30 67.08
N ASN A 340 27.93 -39.16 67.51
CA ASN A 340 28.98 -38.61 66.66
C ASN A 340 29.24 -39.48 65.42
N SER A 341 29.29 -40.81 65.58
CA SER A 341 29.45 -41.76 64.45
C SER A 341 28.34 -41.61 63.41
N ASN A 342 27.09 -41.47 63.86
CA ASN A 342 25.95 -41.23 62.97
C ASN A 342 26.06 -39.87 62.26
N LEU A 343 26.42 -38.79 62.98
CA LEU A 343 26.61 -37.46 62.39
C LEU A 343 27.74 -37.45 61.34
N TYR A 344 28.85 -38.15 61.58
CA TYR A 344 29.92 -38.30 60.58
C TYR A 344 29.44 -39.03 59.32
N THR A 345 28.61 -40.05 59.50
CA THR A 345 27.99 -40.78 58.38
C THR A 345 27.07 -39.86 57.57
N GLU A 346 26.23 -39.07 58.24
CA GLU A 346 25.35 -38.10 57.59
C GLU A 346 26.13 -37.00 56.84
N ILE A 347 27.22 -36.49 57.41
CA ILE A 347 28.13 -35.54 56.71
C ILE A 347 28.68 -36.18 55.43
N THR A 348 29.13 -37.45 55.51
CA THR A 348 29.65 -38.17 54.35
C THR A 348 28.59 -38.35 53.27
N GLN A 349 27.35 -38.65 53.66
CA GLN A 349 26.21 -38.73 52.74
C GLN A 349 25.91 -37.37 52.08
N LEU A 350 25.93 -36.26 52.84
CA LEU A 350 25.75 -34.91 52.30
C LEU A 350 26.82 -34.55 51.26
N VAL A 351 28.09 -34.91 51.53
CA VAL A 351 29.20 -34.70 50.57
C VAL A 351 28.99 -35.56 49.32
N GLY A 352 28.58 -36.82 49.49
CA GLY A 352 28.32 -37.75 48.39
C GLY A 352 27.08 -37.40 47.56
N SER A 353 26.06 -36.78 48.15
CA SER A 353 24.79 -36.43 47.48
C SER A 353 24.83 -35.11 46.75
N LEU A 354 25.69 -34.15 47.16
CA LEU A 354 25.74 -32.80 46.60
C LEU A 354 25.80 -32.79 45.07
N ASN A 355 26.70 -33.57 44.48
CA ASN A 355 26.84 -33.63 43.03
C ASN A 355 25.57 -34.20 42.36
N ARG A 356 24.93 -35.20 42.98
CA ARG A 356 23.69 -35.78 42.45
C ARG A 356 22.54 -34.78 42.48
N GLU A 357 22.40 -34.02 43.57
CA GLU A 357 21.40 -32.95 43.71
C GLU A 357 21.61 -31.84 42.67
N GLN A 358 22.86 -31.41 42.47
CA GLN A 358 23.22 -30.43 41.45
C GLN A 358 22.95 -30.92 40.02
N ILE A 359 23.27 -32.18 39.71
CA ILE A 359 22.97 -32.81 38.41
C ILE A 359 21.45 -32.86 38.19
N GLN A 360 20.69 -33.31 39.19
CA GLN A 360 19.24 -33.41 39.10
C GLN A 360 18.61 -32.04 38.88
N LYS A 361 19.07 -30.99 39.60
CA LYS A 361 18.56 -29.64 39.41
C LYS A 361 18.88 -29.08 38.02
N THR A 362 20.09 -29.32 37.54
CA THR A 362 20.50 -28.92 36.18
C THR A 362 19.62 -29.62 35.14
N LYS A 363 19.28 -30.89 35.34
CA LYS A 363 18.38 -31.65 34.46
C LYS A 363 16.97 -31.04 34.42
N GLU A 364 16.38 -30.74 35.57
CA GLU A 364 15.07 -30.08 35.66
C GLU A 364 15.04 -28.73 34.92
N LEU A 365 16.05 -27.90 35.13
CA LEU A 365 16.16 -26.60 34.44
C LEU A 365 16.35 -26.77 32.93
N ASN A 366 17.11 -27.79 32.50
CA ASN A 366 17.29 -28.11 31.09
C ASN A 366 15.98 -28.58 30.44
N GLU A 367 15.17 -29.37 31.15
CA GLU A 367 13.85 -29.78 30.68
C GLU A 367 12.91 -28.57 30.53
N GLU A 368 12.92 -27.62 31.47
CA GLU A 368 12.18 -26.34 31.37
C GLU A 368 12.64 -25.52 30.16
N LEU A 369 13.95 -25.38 29.96
CA LEU A 369 14.52 -24.67 28.81
C LEU A 369 14.14 -25.37 27.49
N ALA A 370 14.24 -26.70 27.42
CA ALA A 370 13.92 -27.47 26.22
C ALA A 370 12.46 -27.30 25.80
N LEU A 371 11.52 -27.24 26.76
CA LEU A 371 10.11 -26.94 26.49
C LEU A 371 9.94 -25.56 25.86
N LYS A 372 10.51 -24.50 26.47
CA LYS A 372 10.43 -23.13 25.94
C LYS A 372 11.07 -22.99 24.56
N LEU A 373 12.22 -23.65 24.33
CA LEU A 373 12.88 -23.68 23.03
C LEU A 373 12.05 -24.44 21.98
N GLY A 374 11.35 -25.50 22.38
CA GLY A 374 10.39 -26.21 21.53
C GLY A 374 9.25 -25.31 21.05
N ASP A 375 8.66 -24.54 21.95
CA ASP A 375 7.59 -23.58 21.63
C ASP A 375 8.07 -22.48 20.68
N LEU A 376 9.26 -21.90 20.94
CA LEU A 376 9.84 -20.90 20.04
C LEU A 376 10.14 -21.47 18.65
N LYS A 377 10.61 -22.71 18.55
CA LYS A 377 10.87 -23.38 17.27
C LYS A 377 9.60 -23.65 16.47
N LYS A 378 8.50 -23.95 17.16
CA LYS A 378 7.18 -24.09 16.54
C LYS A 378 6.72 -22.74 15.96
N LEU A 379 6.80 -21.67 16.74
CA LEU A 379 6.48 -20.31 16.28
C LEU A 379 7.39 -19.86 15.13
N GLU A 380 8.67 -20.22 15.14
CA GLU A 380 9.60 -19.91 14.05
C GLU A 380 9.18 -20.60 12.75
N SER A 381 8.80 -21.88 12.84
CA SER A 381 8.30 -22.66 11.70
C SER A 381 6.99 -22.07 11.14
N GLU A 382 6.05 -21.69 12.02
CA GLU A 382 4.80 -21.04 11.63
C GLU A 382 5.05 -19.69 10.93
N SER A 383 5.98 -18.90 11.49
CA SER A 383 6.41 -17.61 10.91
C SER A 383 7.03 -17.79 9.53
N GLU A 384 7.82 -18.85 9.32
CA GLU A 384 8.40 -19.15 8.01
C GLU A 384 7.34 -19.56 6.98
N ILE A 385 6.38 -20.42 7.36
CA ILE A 385 5.29 -20.84 6.48
C ILE A 385 4.43 -19.64 6.08
N ASN A 386 4.03 -18.82 7.05
CA ASN A 386 3.23 -17.63 6.80
C ASN A 386 3.99 -16.59 5.97
N GLY A 387 5.28 -16.40 6.25
CA GLY A 387 6.14 -15.50 5.47
C GLY A 387 6.19 -15.87 3.99
N LYS A 388 6.37 -17.17 3.67
CA LYS A 388 6.35 -17.67 2.29
C LYS A 388 4.99 -17.44 1.63
N LYS A 389 3.90 -17.79 2.32
CA LYS A 389 2.52 -17.58 1.83
C LYS A 389 2.26 -16.11 1.48
N TYR A 390 2.62 -15.17 2.35
CA TYR A 390 2.38 -13.74 2.09
C TYR A 390 3.29 -13.19 0.99
N LEU A 391 4.50 -13.74 0.82
CA LEU A 391 5.40 -13.37 -0.27
C LEU A 391 4.90 -13.89 -1.64
N GLU A 392 4.32 -15.08 -1.67
CA GLU A 392 3.61 -15.61 -2.84
C GLU A 392 2.42 -14.71 -3.20
N GLU A 393 1.57 -14.38 -2.22
CA GLU A 393 0.43 -13.46 -2.40
C GLU A 393 0.87 -12.08 -2.92
N TYR A 394 1.95 -11.52 -2.35
CA TYR A 394 2.56 -10.27 -2.82
C TYR A 394 2.96 -10.38 -4.31
N THR A 395 3.62 -11.47 -4.68
CA THR A 395 4.14 -11.68 -6.04
C THR A 395 3.02 -11.86 -7.05
N GLU A 396 1.99 -12.63 -6.69
CA GLU A 396 0.80 -12.85 -7.51
C GLU A 396 0.03 -11.54 -7.74
N LYS A 397 -0.25 -10.78 -6.68
CA LYS A 397 -0.91 -9.47 -6.78
C LYS A 397 -0.11 -8.49 -7.62
N LEU A 398 1.21 -8.40 -7.41
CA LEU A 398 2.06 -7.51 -8.19
C LEU A 398 2.00 -7.85 -9.69
N LYS A 399 2.01 -9.14 -10.03
CA LYS A 399 1.84 -9.61 -11.41
C LYS A 399 0.45 -9.30 -11.97
N GLU A 400 -0.60 -9.56 -11.21
CA GLU A 400 -1.99 -9.28 -11.60
C GLU A 400 -2.20 -7.78 -11.87
N TYR A 401 -1.78 -6.91 -10.95
CA TYR A 401 -1.96 -5.48 -11.10
C TYR A 401 -1.09 -4.88 -12.20
N LYS A 402 0.09 -5.45 -12.45
CA LYS A 402 0.87 -5.13 -13.65
C LYS A 402 0.09 -5.45 -14.93
N GLN A 403 -0.54 -6.62 -15.02
CA GLN A 403 -1.38 -6.98 -16.16
C GLN A 403 -2.60 -6.07 -16.32
N LYS A 404 -3.24 -5.68 -15.21
CA LYS A 404 -4.35 -4.70 -15.21
C LYS A 404 -3.88 -3.32 -15.71
N ASN A 405 -2.70 -2.86 -15.29
CA ASN A 405 -2.11 -1.62 -15.77
C ASN A 405 -1.76 -1.69 -17.27
N ASP A 406 -1.20 -2.81 -17.72
CA ASP A 406 -0.88 -3.02 -19.14
C ASP A 406 -2.15 -3.05 -20.01
N ALA A 407 -3.23 -3.67 -19.53
CA ALA A 407 -4.53 -3.63 -20.20
C ALA A 407 -5.11 -2.21 -20.23
N PHE A 408 -5.07 -1.50 -19.11
CA PHE A 408 -5.57 -0.13 -19.00
C PHE A 408 -4.82 0.84 -19.92
N THR A 409 -3.49 0.76 -19.98
CA THR A 409 -2.66 1.60 -20.87
C THR A 409 -2.87 1.26 -22.35
N LYS A 410 -3.16 0.01 -22.70
CA LYS A 410 -3.57 -0.36 -24.07
C LYS A 410 -4.88 0.30 -24.48
N GLU A 411 -5.90 0.28 -23.62
CA GLU A 411 -7.19 0.95 -23.90
C GLU A 411 -7.01 2.46 -24.07
N ILE A 412 -6.24 3.11 -23.18
CA ILE A 412 -5.90 4.54 -23.32
C ILE A 412 -5.21 4.81 -24.65
N THR A 413 -4.32 3.92 -25.09
CA THR A 413 -3.60 4.06 -26.36
C THR A 413 -4.55 3.94 -27.55
N LEU A 414 -5.48 2.99 -27.54
CA LEU A 414 -6.50 2.83 -28.58
C LEU A 414 -7.40 4.07 -28.69
N GLU A 415 -7.89 4.57 -27.57
CA GLU A 415 -8.73 5.77 -27.50
C GLU A 415 -7.98 7.05 -27.88
N SER A 416 -6.73 7.20 -27.44
CA SER A 416 -5.87 8.33 -27.84
C SER A 416 -5.59 8.32 -29.35
N ASN A 417 -5.37 7.14 -29.93
CA ASN A 417 -5.21 6.97 -31.38
C ASN A 417 -6.47 7.35 -32.14
N ARG A 418 -7.67 7.03 -31.63
CA ARG A 418 -8.94 7.46 -32.24
C ARG A 418 -9.06 8.98 -32.28
N MET A 419 -8.77 9.67 -31.17
CA MET A 419 -8.76 11.13 -31.15
C MET A 419 -7.71 11.71 -32.09
N LEU A 420 -6.51 11.12 -32.15
CA LEU A 420 -5.46 11.55 -33.07
C LEU A 420 -5.89 11.39 -34.53
N LEU A 421 -6.46 10.24 -34.90
CA LEU A 421 -6.97 10.00 -36.25
C LEU A 421 -8.11 10.95 -36.61
N ALA A 422 -9.02 11.22 -35.68
CA ALA A 422 -10.08 12.21 -35.86
C ALA A 422 -9.47 13.62 -36.06
N SER A 423 -8.52 14.00 -35.20
CA SER A 423 -7.88 15.32 -35.29
C SER A 423 -7.17 15.55 -36.61
N ARG A 424 -6.57 14.53 -37.25
CA ARG A 424 -5.89 14.63 -38.56
C ARG A 424 -6.81 15.04 -39.71
N LYS A 425 -8.12 14.83 -39.56
CA LYS A 425 -9.13 15.28 -40.53
C LYS A 425 -9.43 16.79 -40.38
N THR A 426 -8.89 17.39 -39.33
CA THR A 426 -8.99 18.80 -38.99
C THR A 426 -7.57 19.35 -38.80
N ASN A 427 -7.43 20.66 -38.60
CA ASN A 427 -6.18 21.26 -38.15
C ASN A 427 -6.20 21.55 -36.63
N CYS A 428 -7.13 20.93 -35.89
CA CYS A 428 -7.31 21.16 -34.46
C CYS A 428 -6.28 20.34 -33.64
N SER A 429 -5.79 20.92 -32.54
CA SER A 429 -4.84 20.23 -31.65
C SER A 429 -5.54 19.24 -30.72
N VAL A 430 -4.91 18.08 -30.47
CA VAL A 430 -5.36 17.09 -29.48
C VAL A 430 -4.21 16.58 -28.61
N TRP A 431 -4.51 16.29 -27.34
CA TRP A 431 -3.55 15.70 -26.41
C TRP A 431 -3.46 14.18 -26.62
N ASN A 432 -2.23 13.65 -26.69
CA ASN A 432 -1.98 12.22 -26.95
C ASN A 432 -0.90 11.59 -26.04
N GLU A 433 -0.41 12.30 -25.03
CA GLU A 433 0.65 11.81 -24.12
C GLU A 433 0.13 11.01 -22.92
N THR A 434 -1.19 10.85 -22.79
CA THR A 434 -1.85 10.29 -21.61
C THR A 434 -1.30 8.92 -21.22
N SER A 435 -1.13 8.01 -22.19
CA SER A 435 -0.60 6.66 -21.96
C SER A 435 0.82 6.67 -21.36
N GLY A 436 1.67 7.55 -21.88
CA GLY A 436 3.05 7.74 -21.38
C GLY A 436 3.07 8.25 -19.94
N LYS A 437 2.24 9.26 -19.63
CA LYS A 437 2.13 9.81 -18.27
C LYS A 437 1.57 8.80 -17.26
N VAL A 438 0.56 8.02 -17.64
CA VAL A 438 0.02 6.93 -16.81
C VAL A 438 1.11 5.89 -16.52
N THR A 439 1.84 5.45 -17.54
CA THR A 439 2.95 4.48 -17.38
C THR A 439 4.06 5.03 -16.49
N LEU A 440 4.42 6.30 -16.66
CA LEU A 440 5.42 6.98 -15.83
C LEU A 440 5.00 7.03 -14.35
N ASN A 441 3.73 7.34 -14.07
CA ASN A 441 3.20 7.39 -12.71
C ASN A 441 3.26 6.02 -12.01
N TRP A 442 2.91 4.95 -12.73
CA TRP A 442 3.05 3.58 -12.23
C TRP A 442 4.52 3.26 -11.90
N ASN A 443 5.42 3.49 -12.86
CA ASN A 443 6.83 3.15 -12.71
C ASN A 443 7.54 3.94 -11.60
N LYS A 444 7.11 5.17 -11.31
CA LYS A 444 7.64 5.98 -10.19
C LYS A 444 7.38 5.35 -8.83
N LYS A 445 6.28 4.62 -8.66
CA LYS A 445 5.89 4.01 -7.38
C LYS A 445 6.44 2.60 -7.17
N LEU A 446 6.73 1.87 -8.25
CA LEU A 446 7.24 0.50 -8.17
C LEU A 446 8.49 0.32 -7.30
N PRO A 447 9.50 1.21 -7.30
CA PRO A 447 10.65 1.06 -6.41
C PRO A 447 10.28 0.97 -4.93
N CYS A 448 9.25 1.69 -4.49
CA CYS A 448 8.76 1.65 -3.11
C CYS A 448 8.15 0.29 -2.76
N VAL A 449 7.48 -0.33 -3.72
CA VAL A 449 6.82 -1.62 -3.55
C VAL A 449 7.84 -2.76 -3.64
N ASN A 450 8.75 -2.71 -4.61
CA ASN A 450 9.72 -3.77 -4.88
C ASN A 450 10.68 -4.06 -3.72
N LYS A 451 10.87 -3.14 -2.78
CA LYS A 451 11.60 -3.42 -1.53
C LYS A 451 11.00 -4.62 -0.79
N PHE A 452 9.69 -4.77 -0.81
CA PHE A 452 8.94 -5.85 -0.15
C PHE A 452 9.07 -7.23 -0.83
N ALA A 453 9.70 -7.31 -2.01
CA ALA A 453 10.06 -8.59 -2.62
C ALA A 453 11.13 -9.35 -1.82
N PHE A 454 11.90 -8.65 -0.98
CA PHE A 454 12.98 -9.22 -0.18
C PHE A 454 12.84 -8.81 1.29
N PRO A 455 11.81 -9.30 2.01
CA PRO A 455 11.48 -8.85 3.37
C PRO A 455 12.64 -8.99 4.36
N ASP A 456 13.53 -9.97 4.17
CA ASP A 456 14.70 -10.16 5.03
C ASP A 456 15.79 -9.08 4.88
N THR A 457 15.74 -8.28 3.81
CA THR A 457 16.74 -7.24 3.50
C THR A 457 16.28 -5.82 3.80
N ILE A 458 14.97 -5.63 4.04
CA ILE A 458 14.40 -4.32 4.30
C ILE A 458 14.77 -3.89 5.71
N MET A 459 15.24 -2.65 5.81
CA MET A 459 15.52 -2.02 7.08
C MET A 459 14.22 -1.44 7.66
N THR A 460 14.00 -1.65 8.95
CA THR A 460 12.81 -1.17 9.68
C THR A 460 12.60 0.34 9.46
N GLU A 461 13.68 1.12 9.48
CA GLU A 461 13.67 2.57 9.32
C GLU A 461 13.11 3.01 7.96
N GLU A 462 13.32 2.21 6.91
CA GLU A 462 12.83 2.53 5.55
C GLU A 462 11.31 2.53 5.48
N VAL A 463 10.66 1.72 6.31
CA VAL A 463 9.20 1.60 6.42
C VAL A 463 8.62 2.65 7.38
N MET A 464 9.36 2.93 8.46
CA MET A 464 8.89 3.81 9.54
C MET A 464 9.01 5.31 9.25
N GLY A 465 9.81 5.75 8.26
CA GLY A 465 9.82 7.18 7.89
C GLY A 465 11.07 7.72 7.20
N SER A 466 12.11 6.91 6.98
CA SER A 466 13.38 7.40 6.39
C SER A 466 13.44 7.36 4.86
N SER A 467 12.45 6.76 4.19
CA SER A 467 12.43 6.61 2.73
C SER A 467 11.65 7.72 2.03
N SER A 468 12.02 8.03 0.78
CA SER A 468 11.25 8.93 -0.10
C SER A 468 9.79 8.50 -0.27
N CYS A 469 9.53 7.19 -0.16
CA CYS A 469 8.21 6.57 -0.26
C CYS A 469 7.33 6.84 0.97
N SER A 470 7.92 7.10 2.14
CA SER A 470 7.19 7.18 3.41
C SER A 470 6.20 8.34 3.52
N SER A 471 6.35 9.35 2.65
CA SER A 471 5.45 10.51 2.55
C SER A 471 4.19 10.23 1.71
N ASP A 472 4.19 9.18 0.88
CA ASP A 472 3.05 8.85 0.02
C ASP A 472 1.97 8.09 0.80
N LEU A 473 0.71 8.52 0.65
CA LEU A 473 -0.43 7.95 1.38
C LEU A 473 -0.62 6.44 1.13
N PHE A 474 -0.49 6.00 -0.14
CA PHE A 474 -0.62 4.57 -0.48
C PHE A 474 0.43 3.71 0.25
N PHE A 475 1.63 4.26 0.47
CA PHE A 475 2.70 3.57 1.18
C PHE A 475 2.40 3.50 2.68
N GLN A 476 1.92 4.59 3.27
CA GLN A 476 1.52 4.64 4.67
C GLN A 476 0.39 3.64 4.97
N ASN A 477 -0.63 3.60 4.11
CA ASN A 477 -1.74 2.66 4.24
C ASN A 477 -1.26 1.21 4.03
N GLY A 478 -0.51 0.96 2.97
CA GLY A 478 -0.02 -0.37 2.61
C GLY A 478 0.95 -0.97 3.64
N THR A 479 1.65 -0.13 4.40
CA THR A 479 2.59 -0.56 5.47
C THR A 479 2.02 -0.45 6.88
N SER A 480 0.74 -0.10 7.02
CA SER A 480 0.07 0.09 8.31
C SER A 480 0.15 -1.13 9.24
N VAL A 481 0.03 -2.34 8.67
CA VAL A 481 0.13 -3.60 9.41
C VAL A 481 1.50 -3.75 10.06
N TYR A 482 2.58 -3.47 9.31
CA TYR A 482 3.93 -3.52 9.87
C TYR A 482 4.15 -2.44 10.93
N ARG A 483 3.70 -1.21 10.69
CA ARG A 483 3.80 -0.11 11.66
C ARG A 483 3.09 -0.48 12.97
N SER A 484 1.90 -1.06 12.89
CA SER A 484 1.16 -1.54 14.06
C SER A 484 1.91 -2.65 14.79
N PHE A 485 2.48 -3.61 14.05
CA PHE A 485 3.31 -4.67 14.63
C PHE A 485 4.52 -4.09 15.38
N TYR A 486 5.30 -3.23 14.71
CA TYR A 486 6.52 -2.62 15.29
C TYR A 486 6.20 -1.78 16.54
N ASN A 487 5.12 -1.00 16.50
CA ASN A 487 4.73 -0.16 17.63
C ASN A 487 4.27 -0.99 18.85
N GLY A 488 3.80 -2.22 18.64
CA GLY A 488 3.42 -3.15 19.70
C GLY A 488 4.60 -3.86 20.38
N LEU A 489 5.82 -3.71 19.85
CA LEU A 489 7.02 -4.34 20.42
C LEU A 489 7.57 -3.56 21.62
N SER A 490 8.16 -4.29 22.57
CA SER A 490 8.95 -3.69 23.66
C SER A 490 10.25 -3.06 23.12
N ASP A 491 10.87 -2.15 23.88
CA ASP A 491 12.11 -1.49 23.46
C ASP A 491 13.25 -2.50 23.22
N LYS A 492 13.33 -3.54 24.05
CA LYS A 492 14.28 -4.65 23.87
C LYS A 492 14.05 -5.42 22.57
N GLU A 493 12.80 -5.62 22.18
CA GLU A 493 12.45 -6.28 20.91
C GLU A 493 12.72 -5.36 19.72
N LYS A 494 12.42 -4.06 19.83
CA LYS A 494 12.73 -3.07 18.78
C LYS A 494 14.22 -2.98 18.51
N GLN A 495 15.07 -3.08 19.55
CA GLN A 495 16.53 -3.08 19.40
C GLN A 495 17.08 -4.34 18.70
N ALA A 496 16.30 -5.43 18.64
CA ALA A 496 16.68 -6.67 18.00
C ALA A 496 16.26 -6.75 16.52
N LEU A 497 15.52 -5.76 16.03
CA LEU A 497 15.09 -5.60 14.64
C LEU A 497 15.87 -4.48 13.96
#